data_AF-A0A9P8AJA7-F1
#
_entry.id   AF-A0A9P8AJA7-F1
#
_cell.length_a   1.000
_cell.length_b   1.000
_cell.length_c   1.000
_cell.angle_alpha   90.00
_cell.angle_beta   90.00
_cell.angle_gamma   90.00
#
_symmetry.space_group_name_H-M   'P 1'
#
loop_
_entity.id
_entity.type
_entity.pdbx_description
1 polymer ?
#
loop_
_entity_poly.entity_id
_entity_poly.type
_entity_poly.pdbx_seq_one_letter_code
_entity_poly.pdbx_strand_id
1 'polypeptide(L)'
;MSFTSTKEEHGCQVCKTVPDIVGTVSKSWYQDYFDAQLLFFVEVDLVNPKNGAIFQVAQVTTVPQIVIIPPSSDKELHEDGSNQQLPLGYRMLREPRTVFQLPKDEIRKQSLALAQFVSEAVQKRITIREEDPQLAFLKNFFITLVIILVIKKKGSQYVLVTRKSAWCAVCIILVGLFVSGYSFTTMNGIAFLVQNDKGGLIYFSGGQLYQFGIEIFLVATNYILLGGALVLLIYMGQYKVTKDSRINSELTRFVLILGANVLILLNTITKME
;
A
#
# COMPACT_ATOMS: atom_id res chain seq x y z
N MET A 1 11.89 21.47 -14.33
CA MET A 1 12.35 22.56 -13.45
C MET A 1 11.33 22.77 -12.33
N SER A 2 11.76 22.88 -11.08
CA SER A 2 10.90 23.17 -9.92
C SER A 2 11.24 24.53 -9.34
N PHE A 3 10.22 25.36 -9.15
CA PHE A 3 10.28 26.63 -8.44
C PHE A 3 9.69 26.43 -7.05
N THR A 4 10.50 26.63 -6.01
CA THR A 4 10.12 26.35 -4.62
C THR A 4 10.64 27.42 -3.67
N SER A 5 10.22 27.32 -2.41
CA SER A 5 10.70 28.15 -1.31
C SER A 5 10.68 27.35 -0.02
N THR A 6 11.84 26.86 0.43
CA THR A 6 11.92 25.99 1.62
C THR A 6 11.97 26.74 2.96
N LYS A 7 12.19 28.06 2.95
CA LYS A 7 12.26 28.89 4.16
C LYS A 7 10.87 29.02 4.82
N GLU A 8 10.81 28.80 6.14
CA GLU A 8 9.57 28.85 6.92
C GLU A 8 8.91 30.23 6.93
N GLU A 9 9.73 31.29 6.90
CA GLU A 9 9.28 32.69 6.83
C GLU A 9 8.44 33.00 5.58
N HIS A 10 8.58 32.21 4.51
CA HIS A 10 7.81 32.37 3.28
C HIS A 10 6.48 31.60 3.29
N GLY A 11 6.16 30.88 4.37
CA GLY A 11 4.83 30.32 4.64
C GLY A 11 4.38 29.14 3.75
N CYS A 12 5.25 28.57 2.92
CA CYS A 12 4.89 27.49 2.00
C CYS A 12 5.20 26.10 2.56
N GLN A 13 4.22 25.45 3.20
CA GLN A 13 4.41 24.07 3.72
C GLN A 13 4.54 23.03 2.60
N VAL A 14 3.79 23.19 1.50
CA VAL A 14 3.85 22.28 0.35
C VAL A 14 5.20 22.33 -0.35
N CYS A 15 5.88 23.49 -0.31
CA CYS A 15 7.20 23.67 -0.91
C CYS A 15 8.28 22.77 -0.27
N LYS A 16 8.09 22.35 0.99
CA LYS A 16 9.03 21.47 1.70
C LYS A 16 9.02 20.04 1.16
N THR A 17 7.90 19.57 0.60
CA THR A 17 7.78 18.20 0.08
C THR A 17 8.16 18.08 -1.40
N VAL A 18 8.20 19.19 -2.13
CA VAL A 18 8.53 19.21 -3.57
C VAL A 18 9.92 18.64 -3.88
N PRO A 19 10.99 18.96 -3.11
CA PRO A 19 12.31 18.37 -3.33
C PRO A 19 12.30 16.84 -3.22
N ASP A 20 11.54 16.27 -2.28
CA ASP A 20 11.44 14.81 -2.12
C ASP A 20 10.72 14.16 -3.31
N ILE A 21 9.65 14.79 -3.79
CA ILE A 21 8.85 14.33 -4.93
C ILE A 21 9.71 14.34 -6.21
N VAL A 22 10.33 15.47 -6.52
CA VAL A 22 11.18 15.64 -7.71
C VAL A 22 12.46 14.81 -7.59
N GLY A 23 13.02 14.71 -6.38
CA GLY A 23 14.18 13.88 -6.05
C GLY A 23 13.93 12.41 -6.33
N THR A 24 12.77 11.88 -5.94
CA THR A 24 12.40 10.48 -6.18
C THR A 24 12.31 10.17 -7.68
N VAL A 25 11.66 11.05 -8.46
CA VAL A 25 11.51 10.88 -9.92
C VAL A 25 12.85 11.04 -10.63
N SER A 26 13.67 12.02 -10.25
CA SER A 26 14.98 12.26 -10.86
C SER A 26 15.97 11.14 -10.58
N LYS A 27 16.06 10.63 -9.35
CA LYS A 27 16.86 9.43 -9.01
C LYS A 27 16.45 8.25 -9.90
N SER A 28 15.14 8.03 -10.04
CA SER A 28 14.60 6.93 -10.86
C SER A 28 14.95 7.10 -12.34
N TRP A 29 14.86 8.33 -12.88
CA TRP A 29 15.29 8.65 -14.25
C TRP A 29 16.77 8.37 -14.48
N TYR A 30 17.65 8.86 -13.60
CA TYR A 30 19.10 8.68 -13.77
C TYR A 30 19.55 7.23 -13.56
N GLN A 31 18.78 6.40 -12.84
CA GLN A 31 19.02 4.96 -12.79
C GLN A 31 18.68 4.26 -14.11
N ASP A 32 17.56 4.62 -14.74
CA ASP A 32 17.10 3.97 -15.97
C ASP A 32 17.82 4.52 -17.22
N TYR A 33 18.25 5.79 -17.18
CA TYR A 33 18.74 6.55 -18.33
C TYR A 33 19.98 7.41 -17.99
N PHE A 34 20.95 6.85 -17.28
CA PHE A 34 22.15 7.57 -16.81
C PHE A 34 22.89 8.38 -17.90
N ASP A 35 22.99 7.83 -19.12
CA ASP A 35 23.73 8.43 -20.23
C ASP A 35 22.84 9.25 -21.20
N ALA A 36 21.53 9.32 -20.94
CA ALA A 36 20.62 10.02 -21.83
C ALA A 36 20.58 11.52 -21.50
N GLN A 37 21.10 12.35 -22.41
CA GLN A 37 21.03 13.81 -22.33
C GLN A 37 19.66 14.37 -22.77
N LEU A 38 18.57 13.68 -22.43
CA LEU A 38 17.21 14.01 -22.88
C LEU A 38 16.42 14.84 -21.86
N LEU A 39 16.73 14.71 -20.58
CA LEU A 39 15.98 15.34 -19.50
C LEU A 39 16.92 15.80 -18.39
N PHE A 40 16.77 17.05 -17.98
CA PHE A 40 17.52 17.64 -16.87
C PHE A 40 16.56 18.12 -15.79
N PHE A 41 16.86 17.76 -14.55
CA PHE A 41 16.14 18.24 -13.38
C PHE A 41 16.87 19.44 -12.79
N VAL A 42 16.15 20.55 -12.62
CA VAL A 42 16.68 21.80 -12.08
C VAL A 42 15.75 22.28 -10.99
N GLU A 43 16.29 22.56 -9.82
CA GLU A 43 15.58 23.13 -8.69
C GLU A 43 16.02 24.58 -8.47
N VAL A 44 15.04 25.47 -8.35
CA VAL A 44 15.26 26.90 -8.12
C VAL A 44 14.49 27.29 -6.86
N ASP A 45 15.24 27.39 -5.76
CA ASP A 45 14.74 27.77 -4.46
C ASP A 45 14.94 29.27 -4.21
N LEU A 46 13.88 29.97 -3.80
CA LEU A 46 13.91 31.38 -3.44
C LEU A 46 14.76 31.68 -2.19
N VAL A 47 15.10 30.65 -1.39
CA VAL A 47 16.04 30.81 -0.27
C VAL A 47 17.41 31.33 -0.74
N ASN A 48 17.83 30.95 -1.95
CA ASN A 48 19.08 31.47 -2.52
C ASN A 48 18.83 32.83 -3.20
N PRO A 49 19.44 33.93 -2.72
CA PRO A 49 19.19 35.27 -3.26
C PRO A 49 19.58 35.42 -4.75
N LYS A 50 20.49 34.58 -5.25
CA LYS A 50 20.89 34.57 -6.68
C LYS A 50 19.76 34.13 -7.61
N ASN A 51 18.77 33.40 -7.08
CA ASN A 51 17.66 32.87 -7.86
C ASN A 51 16.57 33.91 -8.14
N GLY A 52 16.57 35.07 -7.46
CA GLY A 52 15.53 36.09 -7.63
C GLY A 52 15.36 36.56 -9.09
N ALA A 53 16.47 36.72 -9.82
CA ALA A 53 16.43 37.07 -11.23
C ALA A 53 15.75 36.00 -12.10
N ILE A 54 15.89 34.72 -11.75
CA ILE A 54 15.26 33.60 -12.47
C ILE A 54 13.73 33.65 -12.27
N PHE A 55 13.25 33.92 -11.06
CA PHE A 55 11.82 34.07 -10.78
C PHE A 55 11.19 35.23 -11.56
N GLN A 56 11.91 36.36 -11.66
CA GLN A 56 11.46 37.52 -12.41
C GLN A 56 11.39 37.25 -13.92
N VAL A 57 12.46 36.67 -14.49
CA VAL A 57 12.52 36.34 -15.92
C VAL A 57 11.50 35.25 -16.27
N ALA A 58 11.37 34.23 -15.43
CA ALA A 58 10.38 33.18 -15.61
C ALA A 58 8.95 33.65 -15.28
N GLN A 59 8.74 34.89 -14.82
CA GLN A 59 7.43 35.43 -14.46
C GLN A 59 6.64 34.49 -13.51
N VAL A 60 7.35 33.87 -12.55
CA VAL A 60 6.73 32.96 -11.58
C VAL A 60 6.26 33.77 -10.39
N THR A 61 4.94 33.90 -10.23
CA THR A 61 4.32 34.68 -9.15
C THR A 61 3.86 33.83 -7.97
N THR A 62 3.73 32.50 -8.15
CA THR A 62 3.27 31.56 -7.13
C THR A 62 4.24 30.38 -6.99
N VAL A 63 4.36 29.86 -5.77
CA VAL A 63 5.13 28.66 -5.45
C VAL A 63 4.25 27.66 -4.66
N PRO A 64 4.49 26.35 -4.79
CA PRO A 64 5.46 25.71 -5.69
C PRO A 64 4.92 25.56 -7.12
N GLN A 65 5.82 25.59 -8.11
CA GLN A 65 5.50 25.25 -9.51
C GLN A 65 6.51 24.25 -10.05
N ILE A 66 6.03 23.15 -10.62
CA ILE A 66 6.85 22.18 -11.34
C ILE A 66 6.52 22.33 -12.82
N VAL A 67 7.52 22.63 -13.64
CA VAL A 67 7.33 22.89 -15.07
C VAL A 67 8.29 22.07 -15.91
N ILE A 68 7.81 21.64 -17.07
CA ILE A 68 8.65 21.08 -18.14
C ILE A 68 8.83 22.17 -19.20
N ILE A 69 10.10 22.42 -19.53
CA ILE A 69 10.50 23.36 -20.56
C ILE A 69 11.05 22.51 -21.71
N PRO A 70 10.47 22.58 -22.92
CA PRO A 70 10.98 21.84 -24.07
C PRO A 70 12.35 22.37 -24.51
N PRO A 71 13.13 21.59 -25.28
CA PRO A 71 14.32 22.12 -25.92
C PRO A 71 13.93 23.28 -26.84
N SER A 72 14.78 24.31 -26.89
CA SER A 72 14.53 25.49 -27.72
C SER A 72 14.45 25.10 -29.20
N SER A 73 13.42 25.58 -29.91
CA SER A 73 13.24 25.33 -31.34
C SER A 73 14.04 26.28 -32.23
N ASP A 74 14.58 27.36 -31.68
CA ASP A 74 15.33 28.36 -32.42
C ASP A 74 16.70 27.81 -32.83
N LYS A 75 16.82 27.46 -34.12
CA LYS A 75 18.11 27.27 -34.80
C LYS A 75 18.75 28.62 -35.18
N GLU A 76 17.94 29.67 -35.29
CA GLU A 76 18.38 31.01 -35.67
C GLU A 76 18.57 31.84 -34.41
N LEU A 77 19.80 31.80 -33.94
CA LEU A 77 20.20 32.57 -32.79
C LEU A 77 21.41 33.44 -33.03
N HIS A 78 21.47 33.90 -34.26
CA HIS A 78 22.22 35.08 -34.64
C HIS A 78 21.20 36.17 -34.95
N GLU A 79 21.30 37.26 -34.18
CA GLU A 79 20.78 38.58 -34.52
C GLU A 79 19.25 38.79 -34.47
N ASP A 80 18.68 38.84 -33.26
CA ASP A 80 17.53 39.73 -33.05
C ASP A 80 18.03 41.07 -32.50
N GLY A 81 17.94 42.11 -33.32
CA GLY A 81 18.34 43.50 -33.05
C GLY A 81 17.42 44.24 -32.08
N SER A 82 16.78 43.54 -31.15
CA SER A 82 16.01 44.14 -30.07
C SER A 82 16.90 44.28 -28.83
N ASN A 83 17.04 45.52 -28.33
CA ASN A 83 17.96 45.99 -27.29
C ASN A 83 17.77 45.40 -25.86
N GLN A 84 17.30 44.17 -25.72
CA GLN A 84 17.25 43.48 -24.43
C GLN A 84 17.86 42.08 -24.56
N GLN A 85 19.19 42.04 -24.76
CA GLN A 85 19.99 40.82 -24.70
C GLN A 85 19.91 40.21 -23.29
N LEU A 86 18.95 39.32 -23.10
CA LEU A 86 18.95 38.42 -21.96
C LEU A 86 20.22 37.56 -22.03
N PRO A 87 20.97 37.38 -20.93
CA PRO A 87 22.14 36.52 -20.94
C PRO A 87 21.77 35.12 -21.45
N LEU A 88 22.66 34.48 -22.21
CA LEU A 88 22.40 33.21 -22.93
C LEU A 88 21.69 32.15 -22.06
N GLY A 89 22.02 32.07 -20.77
CA GLY A 89 21.43 31.12 -19.82
C GLY A 89 19.95 31.31 -19.46
N TYR A 90 19.35 32.47 -19.75
CA TYR A 90 17.95 32.74 -19.41
C TYR A 90 16.97 32.52 -20.57
N ARG A 91 17.47 32.19 -21.76
CA ARG A 91 16.68 32.18 -22.99
C ARG A 91 15.69 31.03 -23.05
N MET A 92 16.08 29.88 -22.49
CA MET A 92 15.19 28.72 -22.30
C MET A 92 13.96 29.03 -21.43
N LEU A 93 14.00 30.05 -20.57
CA LEU A 93 12.88 30.38 -19.68
C LEU A 93 11.72 31.09 -20.40
N ARG A 94 11.91 31.51 -21.66
CA ARG A 94 10.85 32.08 -22.51
C ARG A 94 10.05 31.03 -23.29
N GLU A 95 10.58 29.82 -23.40
CA GLU A 95 9.91 28.74 -24.12
C GLU A 95 8.56 28.38 -23.49
N PRO A 96 7.57 27.93 -24.28
CA PRO A 96 6.27 27.54 -23.77
C PRO A 96 6.44 26.34 -22.82
N ARG A 97 6.08 26.54 -21.56
CA ARG A 97 6.25 25.55 -20.49
C ARG A 97 4.94 24.88 -20.13
N THR A 98 5.01 23.59 -19.84
CA THR A 98 3.87 22.84 -19.32
C THR A 98 3.97 22.77 -17.81
N VAL A 99 2.92 23.22 -17.11
CA VAL A 99 2.86 23.23 -15.65
C VAL A 99 2.24 21.94 -15.14
N PHE A 100 2.95 21.24 -14.26
CA PHE A 100 2.41 20.10 -13.54
C PHE A 100 1.61 20.57 -12.33
N GLN A 101 0.36 20.12 -12.25
CA GLN A 101 -0.51 20.39 -11.11
C GLN A 101 -0.28 19.33 -10.04
N LEU A 102 0.18 19.75 -8.86
CA LEU A 102 0.48 18.83 -7.77
C LEU A 102 -0.84 18.33 -7.13
N PRO A 103 -1.17 17.02 -7.22
CA PRO A 103 -2.40 16.50 -6.64
C PRO A 103 -2.35 16.54 -5.12
N LYS A 104 -3.49 16.74 -4.46
CA LYS A 104 -3.62 16.71 -2.99
C LYS A 104 -3.72 15.27 -2.49
N ASP A 105 -2.63 14.53 -2.61
CA ASP A 105 -2.52 13.11 -2.27
C ASP A 105 -1.25 12.83 -1.44
N GLU A 106 -1.07 11.57 -1.06
CA GLU A 106 0.17 11.06 -0.48
C GLU A 106 1.38 11.31 -1.40
N ILE A 107 2.55 11.61 -0.83
CA ILE A 107 3.81 11.90 -1.54
C ILE A 107 4.14 10.86 -2.61
N ARG A 108 3.89 9.57 -2.32
CA ARG A 108 4.12 8.47 -3.27
C ARG A 108 3.23 8.56 -4.52
N LYS A 109 1.95 8.90 -4.35
CA LYS A 109 1.04 9.12 -5.48
C LYS A 109 1.42 10.39 -6.24
N GLN A 110 1.86 11.43 -5.56
CA GLN A 110 2.38 12.65 -6.18
C GLN A 110 3.63 12.37 -7.03
N SER A 111 4.58 11.57 -6.52
CA SER A 111 5.76 11.17 -7.30
C SER A 111 5.40 10.33 -8.52
N LEU A 112 4.41 9.44 -8.38
CA LEU A 112 3.94 8.61 -9.49
C LEU A 112 3.24 9.45 -10.57
N ALA A 113 2.39 10.39 -10.17
CA ALA A 113 1.74 11.32 -11.09
C ALA A 113 2.78 12.21 -11.81
N LEU A 114 3.81 12.66 -11.10
CA LEU A 114 4.90 13.41 -11.71
C LEU A 114 5.71 12.53 -12.69
N ALA A 115 6.02 11.28 -12.34
CA ALA A 115 6.72 10.36 -13.23
C ALA A 115 5.90 10.05 -14.49
N GLN A 116 4.58 9.89 -14.38
CA GLN A 116 3.69 9.74 -15.54
C GLN A 116 3.71 10.98 -16.43
N PHE A 117 3.57 12.17 -15.84
CA PHE A 117 3.62 13.43 -16.57
C PHE A 117 4.95 13.62 -17.33
N VAL A 118 6.09 13.34 -16.68
CA VAL A 118 7.40 13.39 -17.33
C VAL A 118 7.52 12.30 -18.40
N SER A 119 7.01 11.09 -18.12
CA SER A 119 7.04 9.97 -19.05
C SER A 119 6.27 10.28 -20.34
N GLU A 120 5.16 10.99 -20.24
CA GLU A 120 4.36 11.45 -21.39
C GLU A 120 5.08 12.57 -22.15
N ALA A 121 5.70 13.52 -21.45
CA ALA A 121 6.43 14.61 -22.10
C ALA A 121 7.66 14.11 -22.87
N VAL A 122 8.39 13.13 -22.34
CA VAL A 122 9.65 12.62 -22.91
C VAL A 122 9.44 11.34 -23.75
N GLN A 123 8.23 10.76 -23.74
CA GLN A 123 7.91 9.49 -24.41
C GLN A 123 8.82 8.32 -23.96
N LYS A 124 9.23 8.32 -22.69
CA LYS A 124 10.09 7.32 -22.05
C LYS A 124 9.49 6.88 -20.74
N ARG A 125 9.49 5.57 -20.45
CA ARG A 125 8.88 5.02 -19.23
C ARG A 125 9.81 5.23 -18.03
N ILE A 126 9.29 5.82 -16.96
CA ILE A 126 10.01 5.98 -15.69
C ILE A 126 9.44 5.00 -14.68
N THR A 127 10.30 4.15 -14.12
CA THR A 127 9.89 3.21 -13.06
C THR A 127 10.36 3.71 -11.70
N ILE A 128 9.43 4.11 -10.83
CA ILE A 128 9.78 4.50 -9.45
C ILE A 128 10.05 3.22 -8.66
N ARG A 129 11.32 2.99 -8.32
CA ARG A 129 11.72 1.88 -7.44
C ARG A 129 11.70 2.36 -5.99
N GLU A 130 11.12 1.56 -5.11
CA GLU A 130 11.19 1.79 -3.67
C GLU A 130 12.65 1.75 -3.22
N GLU A 131 13.02 2.66 -2.32
CA GLU A 131 14.42 2.85 -1.90
C GLU A 131 14.96 1.55 -1.27
N ASP A 132 15.91 0.93 -1.97
CA ASP A 132 16.72 -0.24 -1.59
C ASP A 132 15.92 -1.46 -1.07
N PRO A 133 15.38 -2.30 -1.97
CA PRO A 133 14.64 -3.50 -1.57
C PRO A 133 15.51 -4.48 -0.75
N GLN A 134 16.83 -4.46 -0.92
CA GLN A 134 17.74 -5.32 -0.15
C GLN A 134 17.83 -4.82 1.29
N LEU A 135 17.89 -3.51 1.51
CA LEU A 135 17.90 -2.92 2.84
C LEU A 135 16.57 -3.12 3.56
N ALA A 136 15.44 -2.94 2.86
CA ALA A 136 14.11 -3.19 3.42
C ALA A 136 13.95 -4.66 3.83
N PHE A 137 14.42 -5.59 2.98
CA PHE A 137 14.44 -7.02 3.29
C PHE A 137 15.33 -7.32 4.49
N LEU A 138 16.59 -6.84 4.50
CA LEU A 138 17.54 -7.08 5.59
C LEU A 138 17.00 -6.53 6.92
N LYS A 139 16.46 -5.31 6.92
CA LYS A 139 15.84 -4.70 8.10
C LYS A 139 14.71 -5.59 8.63
N ASN A 140 13.78 -6.00 7.77
CA ASN A 140 12.66 -6.85 8.19
C ASN A 140 13.13 -8.24 8.64
N PHE A 141 14.12 -8.83 7.97
CA PHE A 141 14.75 -10.09 8.35
C PHE A 141 15.38 -10.02 9.74
N PHE A 142 16.20 -9.00 10.03
CA PHE A 142 16.82 -8.85 11.34
C PHE A 142 15.80 -8.52 12.44
N ILE A 143 14.78 -7.70 12.15
CA ILE A 143 13.70 -7.42 13.11
C ILE A 143 12.95 -8.71 13.47
N THR A 144 12.53 -9.49 12.47
CA THR A 144 11.82 -10.76 12.68
C THR A 144 12.71 -11.80 13.39
N LEU A 145 13.98 -11.90 13.02
CA LEU A 145 14.96 -12.77 13.70
C LEU A 145 15.13 -12.38 15.18
N VAL A 146 15.27 -11.09 15.49
CA VAL A 146 15.39 -10.60 16.86
C VAL A 146 14.11 -10.92 17.65
N ILE A 147 12.93 -10.70 17.08
CA ILE A 147 11.65 -11.04 17.72
C ILE A 147 11.59 -12.55 18.03
N ILE A 148 11.94 -13.41 17.07
CA ILE A 148 11.96 -14.86 17.26
C ILE A 148 12.97 -15.26 18.35
N LEU A 149 14.17 -14.67 18.36
CA LEU A 149 15.20 -14.94 19.37
C LEU A 149 14.77 -14.47 20.77
N VAL A 150 14.10 -13.32 20.87
CA VAL A 150 13.54 -12.80 22.12
C VAL A 150 12.42 -13.71 22.63
N ILE A 151 11.49 -14.12 21.76
CA ILE A 151 10.44 -15.08 22.10
C ILE A 151 11.05 -16.43 22.51
N LYS A 152 12.09 -16.92 21.82
CA LYS A 152 12.75 -18.17 22.21
C LYS A 152 13.45 -18.06 23.57
N LYS A 153 14.13 -16.93 23.84
CA LYS A 153 14.92 -16.72 25.05
C LYS A 153 14.06 -16.42 26.28
N LYS A 154 13.01 -15.62 26.13
CA LYS A 154 12.17 -15.13 27.23
C LYS A 154 10.73 -15.63 27.19
N GLY A 155 10.31 -16.32 26.13
CA GLY A 155 8.91 -16.69 25.90
C GLY A 155 8.28 -17.49 27.03
N SER A 156 9.03 -18.33 27.74
CA SER A 156 8.50 -19.06 28.90
C SER A 156 7.96 -18.14 30.01
N GLN A 157 8.41 -16.89 30.10
CA GLN A 157 7.95 -15.92 31.10
C GLN A 157 6.83 -15.00 30.60
N TYR A 158 6.66 -14.85 29.28
CA TYR A 158 5.69 -13.92 28.67
C TYR A 158 4.53 -14.61 27.95
N VAL A 159 4.56 -15.94 27.80
CA VAL A 159 3.46 -16.68 27.20
C VAL A 159 2.28 -16.71 28.18
N LEU A 160 1.28 -15.89 27.89
CA LEU A 160 0.02 -15.79 28.66
C LEU A 160 -0.81 -17.09 28.60
N VAL A 161 -0.59 -17.90 27.57
CA VAL A 161 -1.36 -19.12 27.28
C VAL A 161 -0.44 -20.33 27.34
N THR A 162 -0.42 -21.03 28.48
CA THR A 162 0.46 -22.20 28.69
C THR A 162 -0.12 -23.50 28.13
N ARG A 163 -1.44 -23.56 27.89
CA ARG A 163 -2.12 -24.78 27.45
C ARG A 163 -1.90 -25.04 25.95
N LYS A 164 -1.41 -26.24 25.60
CA LYS A 164 -1.19 -26.67 24.20
C LYS A 164 -2.46 -26.57 23.35
N SER A 165 -3.61 -26.96 23.90
CA SER A 165 -4.90 -26.88 23.20
C SER A 165 -5.30 -25.45 22.83
N ALA A 166 -4.97 -24.47 23.68
CA ALA A 166 -5.26 -23.08 23.41
C ALA A 166 -4.34 -22.52 22.31
N TRP A 167 -3.07 -22.92 22.25
CA TRP A 167 -2.19 -22.61 21.11
C TRP A 167 -2.69 -23.23 19.81
N CYS A 168 -3.14 -24.49 19.83
CA CYS A 168 -3.76 -25.11 18.66
C CYS A 168 -4.98 -24.32 18.19
N ALA A 169 -5.85 -23.88 19.10
CA ALA A 169 -7.02 -23.07 18.76
C ALA A 169 -6.63 -21.73 18.12
N VAL A 170 -5.64 -21.02 18.68
CA VAL A 170 -5.13 -19.76 18.10
C VAL A 170 -4.57 -19.98 16.70
N CYS A 171 -3.77 -21.03 16.49
CA CYS A 171 -3.25 -21.35 15.16
C CYS A 171 -4.36 -21.66 14.16
N ILE A 172 -5.38 -22.42 14.55
CA ILE A 172 -6.52 -22.74 13.67
C ILE A 172 -7.29 -21.47 13.29
N ILE A 173 -7.56 -20.57 14.25
CA ILE A 173 -8.22 -19.28 13.97
C ILE A 173 -7.41 -18.45 12.99
N LEU A 174 -6.09 -18.36 13.21
CA LEU A 174 -5.19 -17.57 12.39
C LEU A 174 -5.11 -18.12 10.96
N VAL A 175 -4.94 -19.44 10.80
CA VAL A 175 -4.99 -20.10 9.48
C VAL A 175 -6.34 -19.88 8.82
N GLY A 176 -7.45 -19.98 9.55
CA GLY A 176 -8.79 -19.73 9.03
C GLY A 176 -8.94 -18.33 8.42
N LEU A 177 -8.45 -17.29 9.10
CA LEU A 177 -8.48 -15.91 8.62
C LEU A 177 -7.60 -15.69 7.38
N PHE A 178 -6.41 -16.29 7.34
CA PHE A 178 -5.53 -16.15 6.19
C PHE A 178 -6.07 -16.86 4.94
N VAL A 179 -6.65 -18.06 5.11
CA VAL A 179 -7.26 -18.81 4.01
C VAL A 179 -8.54 -18.14 3.50
N SER A 180 -9.31 -17.47 4.36
CA SER A 180 -10.57 -16.83 3.97
C SER A 180 -10.43 -15.49 3.25
N GLY A 181 -9.21 -15.02 2.96
CA GLY A 181 -8.98 -13.85 2.09
C GLY A 181 -8.55 -12.56 2.82
N TYR A 182 -8.13 -12.63 4.09
CA TYR A 182 -7.64 -11.45 4.83
C TYR A 182 -6.54 -10.66 4.10
N SER A 183 -5.61 -11.36 3.46
CA SER A 183 -4.53 -10.71 2.69
C SER A 183 -5.08 -9.92 1.50
N PHE A 184 -6.07 -10.46 0.80
CA PHE A 184 -6.65 -9.85 -0.39
C PHE A 184 -7.36 -8.53 -0.05
N THR A 185 -8.17 -8.52 1.01
CA THR A 185 -8.89 -7.30 1.42
C THR A 185 -7.96 -6.23 1.97
N THR A 186 -6.90 -6.64 2.67
CA THR A 186 -5.88 -5.71 3.19
C THR A 186 -5.08 -5.08 2.05
N MET A 187 -4.67 -5.86 1.05
CA MET A 187 -3.91 -5.34 -0.11
C MET A 187 -4.72 -4.37 -0.96
N ASN A 188 -6.01 -4.67 -1.17
CA ASN A 188 -6.89 -3.86 -2.02
C ASN A 188 -7.62 -2.74 -1.28
N GLY A 189 -7.44 -2.61 0.05
CA GLY A 189 -8.09 -1.57 0.85
C GLY A 189 -9.62 -1.65 0.80
N ILE A 190 -10.18 -2.86 0.79
CA ILE A 190 -11.63 -3.07 0.66
C ILE A 190 -12.34 -2.70 1.96
N ALA A 191 -13.51 -2.05 1.83
CA ALA A 191 -14.34 -1.67 2.97
C ALA A 191 -14.83 -2.90 3.76
N PHE A 192 -14.94 -2.74 5.09
CA PHE A 192 -15.37 -3.82 5.97
C PHE A 192 -16.88 -4.12 5.86
N LEU A 193 -17.70 -3.07 5.84
CA LEU A 193 -19.17 -3.11 5.73
C LEU A 193 -19.61 -2.10 4.67
N VAL A 194 -20.56 -2.49 3.83
CA VAL A 194 -21.19 -1.61 2.83
C VAL A 194 -22.72 -1.68 3.02
N GLN A 195 -23.35 -0.52 2.85
CA GLN A 195 -24.81 -0.40 2.88
C GLN A 195 -25.35 -0.29 1.46
N ASN A 196 -26.48 -0.92 1.21
CA ASN A 196 -27.26 -0.78 -0.01
C ASN A 196 -27.87 0.63 -0.08
N ASP A 197 -28.34 1.05 -1.26
CA ASP A 197 -29.00 2.34 -1.48
C ASP A 197 -30.25 2.54 -0.60
N LYS A 198 -30.80 1.44 -0.06
CA LYS A 198 -31.95 1.41 0.86
C LYS A 198 -31.56 1.38 2.35
N GLY A 199 -30.27 1.53 2.67
CA GLY A 199 -29.74 1.47 4.06
C GLY A 199 -29.61 0.06 4.65
N GLY A 200 -29.81 -1.00 3.87
CA GLY A 200 -29.61 -2.39 4.31
C GLY A 200 -28.13 -2.79 4.27
N LEU A 201 -27.64 -3.56 5.24
CA LEU A 201 -26.27 -4.07 5.26
C LEU A 201 -26.09 -5.19 4.23
N ILE A 202 -25.02 -5.12 3.44
CA ILE A 202 -24.63 -6.16 2.48
C ILE A 202 -23.45 -6.93 3.06
N TYR A 203 -23.61 -8.25 3.22
CA TYR A 203 -22.60 -9.13 3.83
C TYR A 203 -21.71 -9.85 2.81
N PHE A 204 -22.24 -10.18 1.64
CA PHE A 204 -21.52 -10.88 0.57
C PHE A 204 -21.44 -10.00 -0.67
N SER A 205 -20.27 -9.93 -1.29
CA SER A 205 -20.16 -9.26 -2.58
C SER A 205 -20.75 -10.15 -3.68
N GLY A 206 -21.65 -9.58 -4.48
CA GLY A 206 -22.32 -10.31 -5.58
C GLY A 206 -21.40 -10.72 -6.75
N GLY A 207 -20.08 -10.61 -6.63
CA GLY A 207 -19.12 -10.93 -7.68
C GLY A 207 -17.89 -11.65 -7.13
N GLN A 208 -17.19 -12.40 -7.98
CA GLN A 208 -16.05 -13.25 -7.59
C GLN A 208 -14.71 -12.49 -7.44
N LEU A 209 -14.60 -11.32 -8.04
CA LEU A 209 -13.36 -10.50 -8.02
C LEU A 209 -13.28 -9.55 -6.82
N TYR A 210 -14.36 -9.44 -6.06
CA TYR A 210 -14.47 -8.56 -4.91
C TYR A 210 -14.89 -9.40 -3.71
N GLN A 211 -14.45 -9.02 -2.51
CA GLN A 211 -14.80 -9.73 -1.27
C GLN A 211 -14.84 -8.71 -0.13
N PHE A 212 -15.94 -8.66 0.61
CA PHE A 212 -16.05 -7.71 1.74
C PHE A 212 -15.23 -8.15 2.95
N GLY A 213 -14.89 -7.19 3.81
CA GLY A 213 -14.18 -7.49 5.06
C GLY A 213 -14.99 -8.38 6.01
N ILE A 214 -16.32 -8.18 6.10
CA ILE A 214 -17.20 -9.02 6.93
C ILE A 214 -17.33 -10.45 6.39
N GLU A 215 -17.27 -10.62 5.08
CA GLU A 215 -17.37 -11.90 4.38
C GLU A 215 -16.24 -12.87 4.80
N ILE A 216 -15.03 -12.35 4.99
CA ILE A 216 -13.87 -13.12 5.47
C ILE A 216 -14.17 -13.84 6.79
N PHE A 217 -14.84 -13.16 7.73
CA PHE A 217 -15.14 -13.71 9.04
C PHE A 217 -16.24 -14.77 8.97
N LEU A 218 -17.24 -14.56 8.10
CA LEU A 218 -18.31 -15.53 7.85
C LEU A 218 -17.73 -16.82 7.24
N VAL A 219 -16.89 -16.68 6.20
CA VAL A 219 -16.24 -17.82 5.53
C VAL A 219 -15.27 -18.54 6.47
N ALA A 220 -14.44 -17.81 7.23
CA ALA A 220 -13.53 -18.40 8.22
C ALA A 220 -14.30 -19.19 9.29
N THR A 221 -15.40 -18.64 9.80
CA THR A 221 -16.25 -19.30 10.80
C THR A 221 -16.83 -20.59 10.24
N ASN A 222 -17.29 -20.58 8.98
CA ASN A 222 -17.82 -21.76 8.31
C ASN A 222 -16.77 -22.88 8.20
N TYR A 223 -15.55 -22.53 7.76
CA TYR A 223 -14.45 -23.51 7.68
C TYR A 223 -14.05 -24.07 9.04
N ILE A 224 -14.00 -23.24 10.09
CA ILE A 224 -13.68 -23.70 11.45
C ILE A 224 -14.77 -24.63 11.97
N LEU A 225 -16.05 -24.33 11.72
CA LEU A 225 -17.18 -25.19 12.12
C LEU A 225 -17.12 -26.56 11.42
N LEU A 226 -16.91 -26.59 10.10
CA LEU A 226 -16.78 -27.82 9.33
C LEU A 226 -15.56 -28.65 9.75
N GLY A 227 -14.40 -28.00 9.94
CA GLY A 227 -13.21 -28.66 10.46
C GLY A 227 -13.41 -29.20 11.88
N GLY A 228 -14.10 -28.44 12.74
CA GLY A 228 -14.49 -28.86 14.07
C GLY A 228 -15.42 -30.07 14.07
N ALA A 229 -16.37 -30.14 13.15
CA ALA A 229 -17.26 -31.28 12.96
C ALA A 229 -16.47 -32.56 12.61
N LEU A 230 -15.50 -32.45 11.69
CA LEU A 230 -14.61 -33.55 11.34
C LEU A 230 -13.77 -34.03 12.54
N VAL A 231 -13.15 -33.09 13.27
CA VAL A 231 -12.35 -33.42 14.47
C VAL A 231 -13.22 -34.07 15.54
N LEU A 232 -14.45 -33.59 15.75
CA LEU A 232 -15.41 -34.18 16.68
C LEU A 232 -15.75 -35.62 16.27
N LEU A 233 -15.98 -35.87 14.98
CA LEU A 233 -16.28 -37.20 14.45
C LEU A 233 -15.13 -38.18 14.69
N ILE A 234 -13.89 -37.75 14.45
CA ILE A 234 -12.70 -38.58 14.72
C ILE A 234 -12.55 -38.85 16.22
N TYR A 235 -12.66 -37.80 17.04
CA TYR A 235 -12.48 -37.90 18.49
C TYR A 235 -13.52 -38.81 19.14
N MET A 236 -14.79 -38.64 18.80
CA MET A 236 -15.88 -39.48 19.30
C MET A 236 -15.88 -40.88 18.69
N GLY A 237 -15.37 -41.05 17.45
CA GLY A 237 -15.19 -42.36 16.82
C GLY A 237 -14.13 -43.22 17.51
N GLN A 238 -13.10 -42.61 18.10
CA GLN A 238 -12.06 -43.31 18.86
C GLN A 238 -12.47 -43.61 20.32
N TYR A 239 -13.59 -43.07 20.79
CA TYR A 239 -14.06 -43.25 22.17
C TYR A 239 -14.55 -44.68 22.42
N LYS A 240 -13.87 -45.41 23.31
CA LYS A 240 -14.25 -46.79 23.70
C LYS A 240 -15.31 -46.77 24.81
N VAL A 241 -16.49 -47.32 24.53
CA VAL A 241 -17.55 -47.48 25.53
C VAL A 241 -17.18 -48.60 26.49
N THR A 242 -16.95 -48.24 27.76
CA THR A 242 -16.68 -49.19 28.86
C THR A 242 -17.76 -49.01 29.93
N LYS A 243 -17.98 -50.02 30.78
CA LYS A 243 -19.01 -50.00 31.84
C LYS A 243 -18.87 -48.85 32.85
N ASP A 244 -17.65 -48.33 33.03
CA ASP A 244 -17.34 -47.19 33.90
C ASP A 244 -17.23 -45.86 33.14
N SER A 245 -17.50 -45.85 31.83
CA SER A 245 -17.28 -44.69 30.99
C SER A 245 -18.49 -43.74 31.02
N ARG A 246 -18.31 -42.44 30.82
CA ARG A 246 -19.42 -41.46 30.97
C ARG A 246 -20.58 -41.69 29.97
N ILE A 247 -20.27 -42.31 28.83
CA ILE A 247 -21.24 -42.73 27.81
C ILE A 247 -21.29 -44.25 27.84
N ASN A 248 -22.30 -44.80 28.52
CA ASN A 248 -22.42 -46.24 28.78
C ASN A 248 -23.02 -47.05 27.61
N SER A 249 -23.55 -46.38 26.59
CA SER A 249 -24.26 -47.01 25.46
C SER A 249 -23.64 -46.59 24.13
N GLU A 250 -23.36 -47.59 23.29
CA GLU A 250 -22.92 -47.42 21.90
C GLU A 250 -23.97 -46.67 21.05
N LEU A 251 -25.26 -46.91 21.31
CA LEU A 251 -26.35 -46.22 20.63
C LEU A 251 -26.39 -44.74 21.02
N THR A 252 -26.17 -44.42 22.29
CA THR A 252 -26.08 -43.02 22.76
C THR A 252 -24.86 -42.32 22.17
N ARG A 253 -23.71 -43.00 22.03
CA ARG A 253 -22.53 -42.46 21.34
C ARG A 253 -22.86 -42.11 19.89
N PHE A 254 -23.49 -43.03 19.16
CA PHE A 254 -23.86 -42.82 17.76
C PHE A 254 -24.84 -41.67 17.56
N VAL A 255 -25.90 -41.60 18.38
CA VAL A 255 -26.90 -40.52 18.33
C VAL A 255 -26.26 -39.16 18.66
N LEU A 256 -25.36 -39.09 19.62
CA LEU A 256 -24.65 -37.85 19.95
C LEU A 256 -23.74 -37.38 18.80
N ILE A 257 -23.02 -38.30 18.14
CA ILE A 257 -22.18 -37.97 16.98
C ILE A 257 -23.05 -37.42 15.84
N LEU A 258 -24.11 -38.14 15.50
CA LEU A 258 -24.98 -37.77 14.38
C LEU A 258 -25.71 -36.46 14.66
N GLY A 259 -26.28 -36.32 15.87
CA GLY A 259 -26.97 -35.10 16.30
C GLY A 259 -26.06 -33.87 16.32
N ALA A 260 -24.84 -33.98 16.85
CA ALA A 260 -23.91 -32.86 16.90
C ALA A 260 -23.45 -32.42 15.49
N ASN A 261 -23.17 -33.36 14.59
CA ASN A 261 -22.76 -33.03 13.21
C ASN A 261 -23.91 -32.42 12.41
N VAL A 262 -25.12 -32.99 12.52
CA VAL A 262 -26.31 -32.42 11.86
C VAL A 262 -26.60 -31.01 12.36
N LEU A 263 -26.48 -30.76 13.67
CA LEU A 263 -26.68 -29.44 14.24
C LEU A 263 -25.65 -28.42 13.77
N ILE A 264 -24.37 -28.82 13.65
CA ILE A 264 -23.32 -27.95 13.10
C ILE A 264 -23.61 -27.64 11.63
N LEU A 265 -23.98 -28.64 10.82
CA LEU A 265 -24.30 -28.46 9.40
C LEU A 265 -25.54 -27.57 9.20
N LEU A 266 -26.59 -27.77 9.98
CA LEU A 266 -27.79 -26.92 9.93
C LEU A 266 -27.43 -25.46 10.25
N ASN A 267 -26.61 -25.22 11.28
CA ASN A 267 -26.17 -23.87 11.66
C ASN A 267 -25.27 -23.22 10.59
N THR A 268 -24.53 -24.01 9.81
CA THR A 268 -23.77 -23.48 8.67
C THR A 268 -24.68 -23.13 7.50
N ILE A 269 -25.71 -23.93 7.22
CA ILE A 269 -26.65 -23.70 6.11
C ILE A 269 -27.54 -22.49 6.39
N THR A 270 -28.12 -22.39 7.59
CA THR A 270 -29.02 -21.28 7.95
C THR A 270 -28.35 -19.91 8.01
N LYS A 271 -27.01 -19.86 8.07
CA LYS A 271 -26.23 -18.61 8.06
C LYS A 271 -25.75 -18.21 6.67
N MET A 272 -25.91 -19.07 5.67
CA MET A 272 -25.59 -18.77 4.27
C MET A 272 -26.78 -18.25 3.47
N GLU A 273 -28.01 -18.39 3.99
CA GLU A 273 -29.22 -17.72 3.49
C GLU A 273 -29.39 -16.33 4.14
#